data_AF-A0A9P8D714-F1
#
_entry.id   AF-A0A9P8D714-F1
#
_cell.length_a   1.000
_cell.length_b   1.000
_cell.length_c   1.000
_cell.angle_alpha   90.00
_cell.angle_beta   90.00
_cell.angle_gamma   90.00
#
_symmetry.space_group_name_H-M   'P 1'
#
loop_
_entity.id
_entity.type
_entity.pdbx_description
1 polymer ?
#
loop_
_entity_poly.entity_id
_entity_poly.type
_entity_poly.pdbx_seq_one_letter_code
_entity_poly.pdbx_strand_id
1 'polypeptide(L)'
;MTGKYKSKDDFEPTDARRFYPRYNDENFPKNLKLVEKFQEMAARKGCTSGQLALAWILAQGDDIIPIPGTKKIKYLEENVAAINVTLNKEEEQDIRKMVNEAGVAGDRFEWLAPYSDSAPL
;
A
#
# COMPACT_ATOMS: atom_id res chain seq x y z
N MET A 1 3.24 1.56 1.25
CA MET A 1 3.35 1.16 -0.17
C MET A 1 4.60 1.69 -0.87
N THR A 2 5.03 2.94 -0.69
CA THR A 2 6.23 3.45 -1.42
C THR A 2 7.57 2.88 -0.93
N GLY A 3 7.61 2.19 0.21
CA GLY A 3 8.85 1.69 0.83
C GLY A 3 9.80 2.77 1.35
N LYS A 4 9.34 4.03 1.42
CA LYS A 4 10.14 5.17 1.91
C LYS A 4 10.56 5.02 3.38
N TYR A 5 9.67 4.49 4.22
CA TYR A 5 9.90 4.31 5.65
C TYR A 5 10.13 2.83 5.93
N LYS A 6 11.18 2.53 6.69
CA LYS A 6 11.71 1.21 7.05
C LYS A 6 11.64 0.94 8.56
N SER A 7 11.53 1.99 9.38
CA SER A 7 11.29 1.86 10.82
C SER A 7 10.50 3.05 11.37
N LYS A 8 10.07 2.96 12.63
CA LYS A 8 9.45 4.09 13.34
C LYS A 8 10.38 5.31 13.40
N ASP A 9 11.69 5.08 13.37
CA ASP A 9 12.71 6.12 13.53
C ASP A 9 12.90 6.96 12.26
N ASP A 10 12.36 6.52 11.12
CA ASP A 10 12.31 7.32 9.90
C ASP A 10 11.20 8.39 9.93
N PHE A 11 10.37 8.40 10.97
CA PHE A 11 9.36 9.44 11.19
C PHE A 11 9.89 10.55 12.09
N GLU A 12 9.47 11.79 11.83
CA GLU A 12 9.73 12.91 12.73
C GLU A 12 9.19 12.62 14.14
N PRO A 13 9.85 13.11 15.22
CA PRO A 13 9.44 12.79 16.59
C PRO A 13 7.98 13.10 16.93
N THR A 14 7.38 14.11 16.29
CA THR A 14 5.99 14.53 16.48
C THR A 14 5.00 13.90 15.49
N ASP A 15 5.44 12.99 14.62
CA ASP A 15 4.58 12.34 13.64
C ASP A 15 3.64 11.34 14.33
N ALA A 16 2.33 11.52 14.12
CA ALA A 16 1.31 10.67 14.73
C ALA A 16 1.48 9.18 14.41
N ARG A 17 2.08 8.84 13.27
CA ARG A 17 2.31 7.45 12.85
C ARG A 17 3.25 6.69 13.79
N ARG A 18 4.10 7.39 14.54
CA ARG A 18 4.96 6.76 15.57
C ARG A 18 4.15 6.05 16.67
N PHE A 19 2.87 6.40 16.83
CA PHE A 19 1.98 5.84 17.84
C PHE A 19 1.01 4.80 17.28
N TYR A 20 1.04 4.47 15.99
CA TYR A 20 0.15 3.44 15.44
C TYR A 20 0.76 2.05 15.64
N PRO A 21 -0.01 1.05 16.12
CA PRO A 21 0.47 -0.32 16.30
C PRO A 21 1.14 -0.89 15.05
N ARG A 22 0.63 -0.54 13.87
CA ARG A 22 1.18 -0.97 12.57
C ARG A 22 2.65 -0.57 12.34
N TYR A 23 3.10 0.48 13.01
CA TYR A 23 4.44 1.05 12.86
C TYR A 23 5.32 0.86 14.11
N ASN A 24 4.89 0.06 15.09
CA ASN A 24 5.75 -0.31 16.21
C ASN A 24 6.85 -1.29 15.78
N ASP A 25 7.86 -1.49 16.63
CA ASP A 25 9.04 -2.31 16.30
C ASP A 25 8.70 -3.78 15.99
N GLU A 26 7.58 -4.28 16.50
CA GLU A 26 7.14 -5.66 16.28
C GLU A 26 6.41 -5.85 14.94
N ASN A 27 5.54 -4.91 14.57
CA ASN A 27 4.63 -5.03 13.43
C ASN A 27 5.20 -4.44 12.15
N PHE A 28 6.00 -3.36 12.25
CA PHE A 28 6.53 -2.68 11.07
C PHE A 28 7.32 -3.64 10.16
N PRO A 29 8.27 -4.47 10.67
CA PRO A 29 9.01 -5.40 9.83
C PRO A 29 8.11 -6.44 9.14
N LYS A 30 7.01 -6.87 9.78
CA LYS A 30 6.04 -7.81 9.19
C LYS A 30 5.34 -7.16 7.99
N ASN A 31 4.91 -5.91 8.15
CA ASN A 31 4.23 -5.14 7.10
C ASN A 31 5.17 -4.77 5.93
N LEU A 32 6.47 -4.61 6.18
CA LEU A 32 7.46 -4.31 5.12
C LEU A 32 7.61 -5.45 4.12
N LYS A 33 7.42 -6.71 4.54
CA LYS A 33 7.48 -7.86 3.61
C LYS A 33 6.48 -7.74 2.46
N LEU A 34 5.28 -7.22 2.75
CA LEU A 34 4.28 -6.96 1.70
C LEU A 34 4.73 -5.83 0.77
N VAL A 35 5.34 -4.78 1.33
CA VAL A 35 5.87 -3.66 0.54
C VAL A 35 6.99 -4.12 -0.39
N GLU A 36 7.89 -4.97 0.10
CA GLU A 36 8.99 -5.54 -0.69
C GLU A 36 8.47 -6.38 -1.86
N LYS A 37 7.50 -7.27 -1.62
CA LYS A 37 6.84 -8.06 -2.67
C LYS A 37 6.18 -7.16 -3.75
N PHE A 38 5.52 -6.07 -3.33
CA PHE A 38 4.97 -5.09 -4.26
C PHE A 38 6.05 -4.34 -5.05
N GLN A 39 7.19 -4.02 -4.43
CA GLN A 39 8.33 -3.40 -5.10
C GLN A 39 8.93 -4.32 -6.16
N GLU A 40 9.09 -5.61 -5.87
CA GLU A 40 9.59 -6.61 -6.81
C GLU A 40 8.67 -6.77 -8.04
N MET A 41 7.35 -6.87 -7.81
CA MET A 41 6.40 -6.95 -8.92
C MET A 41 6.34 -5.66 -9.74
N ALA A 42 6.35 -4.50 -9.08
CA ALA A 42 6.32 -3.20 -9.76
C ALA A 42 7.57 -3.01 -10.63
N ALA A 43 8.74 -3.40 -10.11
CA ALA A 43 10.01 -3.38 -10.86
C ALA A 43 9.94 -4.28 -12.11
N ARG A 44 9.38 -5.50 -12.01
CA ARG A 44 9.18 -6.39 -13.17
C ARG A 44 8.26 -5.79 -14.23
N LYS A 45 7.24 -5.01 -13.83
CA LYS A 45 6.32 -4.32 -14.75
C LYS A 45 6.82 -2.96 -15.23
N GLY A 46 7.93 -2.46 -14.69
CA GLY A 46 8.46 -1.13 -15.03
C GLY A 46 7.61 0.03 -14.51
N CYS A 47 6.90 -0.15 -13.39
CA CYS A 47 6.09 0.89 -12.75
C CYS A 47 6.50 1.13 -11.28
N THR A 48 5.94 2.15 -10.64
CA THR A 48 6.14 2.37 -9.19
C THR A 48 5.21 1.46 -8.39
N SER A 49 5.58 1.15 -7.14
CA SER A 49 4.67 0.39 -6.23
C SER A 49 3.36 1.13 -5.96
N GLY A 50 3.36 2.46 -6.04
CA GLY A 50 2.14 3.26 -5.96
C GLY A 50 1.24 3.04 -7.17
N GLN A 51 1.81 3.04 -8.37
CA GLN A 51 1.09 2.73 -9.61
C GLN A 51 0.54 1.31 -9.62
N LEU A 52 1.34 0.32 -9.20
CA LEU A 52 0.89 -1.07 -9.09
C LEU A 52 -0.29 -1.20 -8.12
N ALA A 53 -0.24 -0.53 -6.97
CA ALA A 53 -1.34 -0.55 -6.01
C ALA A 53 -2.63 0.10 -6.56
N LEU A 54 -2.51 1.23 -7.26
CA LEU A 54 -3.65 1.89 -7.90
C LEU A 54 -4.24 1.04 -9.04
N ALA A 55 -3.39 0.43 -9.87
CA ALA A 55 -3.81 -0.48 -10.93
C ALA A 55 -4.56 -1.69 -10.37
N TRP A 56 -4.09 -2.25 -9.25
CA TRP A 56 -4.77 -3.35 -8.59
C TRP A 56 -6.14 -2.96 -8.04
N ILE A 57 -6.28 -1.76 -7.46
CA ILE A 57 -7.58 -1.21 -7.01
C ILE A 57 -8.53 -1.03 -8.19
N LEU A 58 -8.05 -0.44 -9.30
CA LEU A 58 -8.84 -0.27 -10.53
C LEU A 58 -9.30 -1.61 -11.12
N ALA A 59 -8.49 -2.66 -10.99
CA ALA A 59 -8.82 -4.00 -11.49
C ALA A 59 -9.94 -4.71 -10.70
N GLN A 60 -10.39 -4.17 -9.57
CA GLN A 60 -11.41 -4.80 -8.73
C GLN A 60 -12.84 -4.64 -9.27
N GLY A 61 -13.07 -3.71 -10.20
CA GLY A 61 -14.38 -3.49 -10.82
C GLY A 61 -14.44 -2.19 -11.61
N ASP A 62 -15.30 -2.15 -12.63
CA ASP A 62 -15.52 -0.96 -13.46
C ASP A 62 -16.20 0.20 -12.70
N ASP A 63 -16.75 -0.08 -11.53
CA ASP A 63 -17.38 0.87 -10.60
C ASP A 63 -16.42 1.37 -9.51
N ILE A 64 -15.15 0.98 -9.55
CA ILE A 64 -14.14 1.39 -8.57
C ILE A 64 -13.36 2.60 -9.07
N ILE A 65 -13.57 3.75 -8.42
CA ILE A 65 -12.91 5.02 -8.76
C ILE A 65 -12.01 5.46 -7.60
N PRO A 66 -10.70 5.12 -7.61
CA PRO A 66 -9.78 5.57 -6.57
C PRO A 66 -9.56 7.08 -6.63
N ILE A 67 -9.50 7.72 -5.47
CA ILE A 67 -9.29 9.17 -5.31
C ILE A 67 -7.94 9.47 -4.62
N PRO A 68 -6.78 9.15 -5.25
CA PRO A 68 -5.49 9.31 -4.59
C PRO A 68 -5.15 10.78 -4.38
N GLY A 69 -5.04 11.17 -3.11
CA GLY A 69 -4.65 12.54 -2.73
C GLY A 69 -3.17 12.82 -2.99
N THR A 70 -2.87 14.05 -3.44
CA THR A 70 -1.50 14.55 -3.60
C THR A 70 -1.45 16.07 -3.42
N LYS A 71 -0.29 16.59 -3.02
CA LYS A 71 0.02 18.04 -2.97
C LYS A 71 1.01 18.48 -4.06
N LYS A 72 1.52 17.56 -4.89
CA LYS A 72 2.57 17.84 -5.88
C LYS A 72 2.18 17.29 -7.25
N ILE A 73 2.40 18.08 -8.31
CA ILE A 73 2.09 17.71 -9.70
C ILE A 73 2.78 16.41 -10.11
N LYS A 74 4.07 16.24 -9.77
CA LYS A 74 4.80 14.98 -10.05
C LYS A 74 4.04 13.72 -9.59
N TYR A 75 3.42 13.76 -8.41
CA TYR A 75 2.68 12.60 -7.91
C TYR A 75 1.28 12.50 -8.51
N LEU A 76 0.69 13.62 -8.95
CA LEU A 76 -0.54 13.58 -9.75
C LEU A 76 -0.27 12.83 -11.06
N GLU A 77 0.80 13.20 -11.76
CA GLU A 77 1.23 12.54 -13.00
C GLU A 77 1.54 11.06 -12.77
N GLU A 78 2.27 10.73 -11.70
CA GLU A 78 2.55 9.34 -11.31
C GLU A 78 1.25 8.54 -11.05
N ASN A 79 0.31 9.11 -10.31
CA ASN A 79 -0.97 8.48 -9.99
C ASN A 79 -1.83 8.26 -11.24
N VAL A 80 -1.93 9.26 -12.13
CA VAL A 80 -2.68 9.16 -13.40
C VAL A 80 -2.08 8.07 -14.28
N ALA A 81 -0.75 7.98 -14.36
CA ALA A 81 -0.07 6.97 -15.16
C ALA A 81 -0.33 5.53 -14.71
N ALA A 82 -0.89 5.30 -13.52
CA ALA A 82 -1.33 3.97 -13.07
C ALA A 82 -2.39 3.34 -13.99
N ILE A 83 -3.18 4.13 -14.72
CA ILE A 83 -4.17 3.63 -15.69
C ILE A 83 -3.53 2.80 -16.82
N ASN A 84 -2.25 3.04 -17.10
CA ASN A 84 -1.50 2.33 -18.14
C ASN A 84 -0.87 1.02 -17.63
N VAL A 85 -1.01 0.72 -16.33
CA VAL A 85 -0.51 -0.53 -15.75
C VAL A 85 -1.63 -1.56 -15.82
N THR A 86 -1.57 -2.46 -16.80
CA THR A 86 -2.53 -3.57 -16.93
C THR A 86 -2.06 -4.77 -16.14
N LEU A 87 -2.96 -5.34 -15.33
CA LEU A 87 -2.77 -6.61 -14.64
C LEU A 87 -3.50 -7.72 -15.41
N ASN A 88 -2.80 -8.82 -15.68
CA ASN A 88 -3.49 -10.04 -16.12
C ASN A 88 -4.11 -10.77 -14.91
N LYS A 89 -4.89 -11.82 -15.18
CA LYS A 89 -5.60 -12.55 -14.12
C LYS A 89 -4.65 -13.22 -13.14
N GLU A 90 -3.53 -13.74 -13.63
CA GLU A 90 -2.51 -14.41 -12.82
C GLU A 90 -1.83 -13.41 -11.88
N GLU A 91 -1.47 -12.23 -12.37
CA GLU A 91 -0.87 -11.15 -11.58
C GLU A 91 -1.84 -10.61 -10.53
N GLU A 92 -3.12 -10.46 -10.85
CA GLU A 92 -4.15 -10.07 -9.89
C GLU A 92 -4.29 -11.10 -8.77
N GLN A 93 -4.34 -12.39 -9.12
CA GLN A 93 -4.41 -13.48 -8.16
C GLN A 93 -3.15 -13.56 -7.28
N ASP A 94 -1.97 -13.34 -7.88
CA ASP A 94 -0.72 -13.27 -7.14
C ASP A 94 -0.74 -12.12 -6.13
N ILE A 95 -1.21 -10.93 -6.52
CA ILE A 95 -1.34 -9.80 -5.60
C ILE A 95 -2.29 -10.14 -4.45
N ARG A 96 -3.46 -10.70 -4.76
CA ARG A 96 -4.44 -11.11 -3.74
C ARG A 96 -3.85 -12.13 -2.78
N LYS A 97 -3.14 -13.13 -3.29
CA LYS A 97 -2.44 -14.14 -2.47
C LYS A 97 -1.38 -13.48 -1.58
N MET A 98 -0.56 -12.58 -2.13
CA MET A 98 0.47 -11.87 -1.37
C MET A 98 -0.12 -11.05 -0.22
N VAL A 99 -1.24 -10.36 -0.45
CA VAL A 99 -1.94 -9.56 0.55
C VAL A 99 -2.53 -10.45 1.65
N ASN A 100 -3.22 -11.53 1.28
CA ASN A 100 -3.82 -12.48 2.22
C ASN A 100 -2.77 -13.18 3.10
N GLU A 101 -1.66 -13.60 2.50
CA GLU A 101 -0.55 -14.24 3.24
C GLU A 101 0.18 -13.27 4.16
N ALA A 102 0.30 -12.00 3.76
CA ALA A 102 1.05 -11.03 4.54
C ALA A 102 0.38 -10.75 5.89
N GLY A 103 -0.95 -10.67 5.93
CA GLY A 103 -1.72 -10.36 7.14
C GLY A 103 -1.26 -9.05 7.78
N VAL A 104 -1.92 -7.93 7.47
CA VAL A 104 -1.48 -6.61 7.98
C VAL A 104 -1.44 -6.64 9.51
N ALA A 105 -0.24 -6.45 10.07
CA ALA A 105 -0.01 -6.56 11.51
C ALA A 105 -0.23 -5.21 12.19
N GLY A 106 -1.06 -5.19 13.22
CA GLY A 106 -1.36 -3.99 14.01
C GLY A 106 -2.40 -3.07 13.39
N ASP A 107 -3.28 -2.54 14.25
CA ASP A 107 -4.34 -1.62 13.87
C ASP A 107 -3.79 -0.26 13.40
N ARG A 108 -4.61 0.44 12.61
CA ARG A 108 -4.32 1.81 12.16
C ARG A 108 -4.54 2.85 13.26
N PHE A 109 -5.54 2.65 14.12
CA PHE A 109 -5.89 3.53 15.24
C PHE A 109 -6.28 2.70 16.46
N GLU A 110 -5.49 2.73 17.54
CA GLU A 110 -5.82 2.01 18.79
C GLU A 110 -7.16 2.44 19.40
N TRP A 111 -7.55 3.72 19.25
CA TRP A 111 -8.73 4.29 19.90
C TRP A 111 -10.05 4.14 19.11
N LEU A 112 -10.03 3.57 17.90
CA LEU A 112 -11.19 3.44 17.00
C LEU A 112 -11.37 2.00 16.47
N ALA A 113 -11.13 0.97 17.31
CA ALA A 113 -11.36 -0.44 16.95
C ALA A 113 -12.75 -0.69 16.34
N PRO A 114 -13.05 -1.91 15.83
CA PRO A 114 -12.62 -2.56 14.58
C PRO A 114 -13.09 -1.88 13.27
N TYR A 115 -13.65 -0.66 13.31
CA TYR A 115 -14.28 -0.01 12.14
C TYR A 115 -13.40 1.01 11.40
N SER A 116 -12.16 1.21 11.84
CA SER A 116 -11.26 2.23 11.29
C SER A 116 -10.18 1.68 10.33
N ASP A 117 -10.14 0.37 10.16
CA ASP A 117 -9.32 -0.22 9.11
C ASP A 117 -10.06 -0.22 7.77
N SER A 118 -9.30 -0.25 6.69
CA SER A 118 -9.89 -0.49 5.37
C SER A 118 -10.55 -1.87 5.40
N ALA A 119 -11.66 -2.04 4.67
CA ALA A 119 -12.23 -3.37 4.47
C ALA A 119 -11.12 -4.35 4.05
N PRO A 120 -11.14 -5.60 4.54
CA PRO A 120 -10.17 -6.61 4.11
C PRO A 120 -10.14 -6.65 2.58
N LEU A 121 -8.93 -6.58 2.05
CA LEU A 121 -8.62 -6.58 0.61
C LEU A 121 -8.90 -7.94 -0.04
#